data_AF-A0A7V5E8R5-F1
#
_entry.id   AF-A0A7V5E8R5-F1
#
_cell.length_a   1.000
_cell.length_b   1.000
_cell.length_c   1.000
_cell.angle_alpha   90.00
_cell.angle_beta   90.00
_cell.angle_gamma   90.00
#
_symmetry.space_group_name_H-M   'P 1'
#
loop_
_entity.id
_entity.type
_entity.pdbx_description
1 polymer ?
#
loop_
_entity_poly.entity_id
_entity_poly.type
_entity_poly.pdbx_seq_one_letter_code
_entity_poly.pdbx_strand_id
1 'polypeptide(L)'
;MERYGYRSTHPSDEVKRKYRFINHIADVGIKVYGSSCNELFRNGALALYDLLVDISTVLPKEEHKITVQGEDLTDLWVNFLREALSLFHIEKVVCCNCYVAVINTGYGEAIMYGETLDLNRHRLKQEIKAVTYHQAYVKKTSTYWVGQVIFDV
;
A
#
# COMPACT_ATOMS: atom_id res chain seq x y z
N MET A 1 -31.00 14.70 -65.01
CA MET A 1 -29.64 15.18 -64.67
C MET A 1 -29.47 14.94 -63.18
N GLU A 2 -28.81 13.87 -62.71
CA GLU A 2 -27.33 13.71 -62.65
C GLU A 2 -26.69 14.92 -61.94
N ARG A 3 -25.92 14.83 -60.84
CA ARG A 3 -25.04 13.77 -60.31
C ARG A 3 -24.68 14.04 -58.83
N TYR A 4 -24.42 12.93 -58.09
CA TYR A 4 -23.28 12.63 -57.20
C TYR A 4 -22.36 13.82 -56.77
N GLY A 5 -21.88 13.97 -55.54
CA GLY A 5 -21.75 13.08 -54.38
C GLY A 5 -20.41 13.36 -53.67
N TYR A 6 -20.43 13.57 -52.35
CA TYR A 6 -19.31 13.32 -51.43
C TYR A 6 -19.93 12.92 -50.09
N ARG A 7 -20.12 11.62 -49.88
CA ARG A 7 -19.33 10.78 -48.96
C ARG A 7 -19.21 11.36 -47.53
N SER A 8 -20.13 10.88 -46.70
CA SER A 8 -19.94 10.38 -45.34
C SER A 8 -18.63 10.74 -44.62
N THR A 9 -18.78 11.53 -43.56
CA THR A 9 -18.73 10.96 -42.21
C THR A 9 -19.91 11.52 -41.43
N HIS A 10 -20.95 10.69 -41.27
CA HIS A 10 -21.92 10.93 -40.19
C HIS A 10 -21.13 10.82 -38.87
N PRO A 11 -21.46 11.58 -37.82
CA PRO A 11 -20.90 11.39 -36.48
C PRO A 11 -21.44 10.10 -35.85
N SER A 12 -21.40 9.00 -36.60
CA SER A 12 -21.74 7.63 -36.19
C SER A 12 -20.51 6.81 -35.82
N ASP A 13 -19.36 7.46 -35.62
CA ASP A 13 -18.15 6.83 -35.07
C ASP A 13 -17.99 7.07 -33.55
N GLU A 14 -18.93 7.77 -32.92
CA GLU A 14 -19.02 7.85 -31.45
C GLU A 14 -19.71 6.64 -30.80
N VAL A 15 -20.24 5.70 -31.59
CA VAL A 15 -20.95 4.50 -31.09
C VAL A 15 -20.14 3.21 -31.32
N LYS A 16 -18.84 3.25 -31.04
CA LYS A 16 -18.00 2.03 -30.98
C LYS A 16 -16.95 2.03 -29.85
N ARG A 17 -17.16 2.79 -28.78
CA ARG A 17 -16.39 2.62 -27.54
C ARG A 17 -17.27 1.94 -26.49
N LYS A 18 -17.07 0.63 -26.27
CA LYS A 18 -17.85 -0.15 -25.27
C LYS A 18 -17.56 0.28 -23.82
N TYR A 19 -16.39 0.84 -23.55
CA TYR A 19 -16.01 1.64 -22.37
C TYR A 19 -14.57 2.12 -22.61
N ARG A 20 -14.10 3.11 -21.84
CA ARG A 20 -12.68 3.50 -21.80
C ARG A 20 -12.29 3.60 -20.34
N PHE A 21 -11.43 2.68 -19.89
CA PHE A 21 -10.78 2.86 -18.59
C PHE A 21 -9.75 3.98 -18.73
N ILE A 22 -9.90 5.02 -17.93
CA ILE A 22 -8.80 5.91 -17.60
C ILE A 22 -8.72 5.91 -16.08
N ASN A 23 -8.00 4.93 -15.54
CA ASN A 23 -7.47 5.00 -14.20
C ASN A 23 -5.95 4.87 -14.33
N HIS A 24 -5.28 6.00 -14.48
CA HIS A 24 -3.85 6.12 -14.27
C HIS A 24 -3.59 7.00 -13.06
N ILE A 25 -4.10 6.58 -11.90
CA ILE A 25 -3.51 6.96 -10.64
C ILE A 25 -2.62 5.76 -10.28
N ALA A 26 -1.52 5.61 -11.02
CA ALA A 26 -0.66 4.42 -10.98
C ALA A 26 0.14 4.31 -9.67
N ASP A 27 0.07 5.34 -8.82
CA ASP A 27 0.87 5.47 -7.62
C ASP A 27 -0.06 5.80 -6.44
N VAL A 28 -0.19 4.88 -5.49
CA VAL A 28 -0.85 5.17 -4.21
C VAL A 28 0.21 5.44 -3.17
N GLY A 29 0.12 6.59 -2.50
CA GLY A 29 1.07 6.99 -1.47
C GLY A 29 0.43 7.09 -0.10
N ILE A 30 1.18 6.76 0.94
CA ILE A 30 0.83 7.09 2.32
C ILE A 30 1.82 8.08 2.90
N LYS A 31 1.30 8.97 3.74
CA LYS A 31 2.08 9.84 4.60
C LYS A 31 1.63 9.63 6.03
N VAL A 32 2.58 9.22 6.87
CA VAL A 32 2.34 8.69 8.21
C VAL A 32 3.07 9.54 9.22
N TYR A 33 2.50 9.64 10.42
CA TYR A 33 3.02 10.42 11.52
C TYR A 33 3.10 9.55 12.78
N GLY A 34 4.04 9.86 13.67
CA GLY A 34 4.15 9.22 14.98
C GLY A 34 4.93 10.11 15.96
N SER A 35 4.64 10.00 17.26
CA SER A 35 5.40 10.71 18.30
C SER A 35 6.82 10.15 18.45
N SER A 36 7.02 8.89 18.06
CA SER A 36 8.31 8.20 18.04
C SER A 36 8.55 7.48 16.70
N CYS A 37 9.79 7.05 16.46
CA CYS A 37 10.11 6.26 15.27
C CYS A 37 9.37 4.92 15.26
N ASN A 38 9.28 4.23 16.41
CA ASN A 38 8.51 2.99 16.53
C ASN A 38 7.03 3.20 16.21
N GLU A 39 6.44 4.30 16.69
CA GLU A 39 5.04 4.63 16.41
C GLU A 39 4.82 4.94 14.92
N LEU A 40 5.77 5.63 14.28
CA LEU A 40 5.72 5.86 12.83
C LEU A 40 5.65 4.54 12.06
N PHE A 41 6.55 3.59 12.35
CA PHE A 41 6.60 2.26 11.72
C PHE A 41 5.31 1.47 11.96
N ARG A 42 4.82 1.46 13.21
CA ARG A 42 3.54 0.86 13.56
C ARG A 42 2.40 1.44 12.71
N ASN A 43 2.29 2.76 12.66
CA ASN A 43 1.22 3.43 11.91
C ASN A 43 1.37 3.20 10.40
N GLY A 44 2.59 3.01 9.90
CA GLY A 44 2.86 2.66 8.50
C GLY A 44 2.31 1.29 8.13
N ALA A 45 2.56 0.29 8.97
CA ALA A 45 1.99 -1.04 8.81
C ALA A 45 0.45 -0.99 8.80
N LEU A 46 -0.16 -0.27 9.75
CA LEU A 46 -1.62 -0.14 9.80
C LEU A 46 -2.18 0.55 8.56
N ALA A 47 -1.54 1.63 8.09
CA ALA A 47 -1.95 2.32 6.88
C ALA A 47 -1.85 1.43 5.63
N LEU A 48 -0.80 0.61 5.52
CA LEU A 48 -0.66 -0.36 4.43
C LEU A 48 -1.82 -1.37 4.43
N TYR A 49 -2.12 -1.99 5.57
CA TYR A 49 -3.21 -2.96 5.66
C TYR A 49 -4.59 -2.32 5.46
N ASP A 50 -4.77 -1.04 5.82
CA ASP A 50 -6.03 -0.34 5.62
C ASP A 50 -6.30 -0.03 4.13
N LEU A 51 -5.22 0.10 3.34
CA LEU A 51 -5.33 0.16 1.88
C LEU A 51 -5.64 -1.21 1.27
N LEU A 52 -5.07 -2.28 1.80
CA LEU A 52 -5.28 -3.63 1.28
C LEU A 52 -6.70 -4.16 1.57
N VAL A 53 -7.17 -3.99 2.80
CA VAL A 53 -8.37 -4.66 3.32
C VAL A 53 -9.13 -3.78 4.31
N ASP A 54 -10.41 -4.08 4.52
CA ASP A 54 -11.15 -3.55 5.67
C ASP A 54 -10.63 -4.16 6.99
N ILE A 55 -9.68 -3.45 7.63
CA ILE A 55 -9.06 -3.86 8.90
C ILE A 55 -10.10 -4.15 9.99
N SER A 56 -11.26 -3.49 9.98
CA SER A 56 -12.28 -3.69 11.03
C SER A 56 -12.85 -5.11 11.06
N THR A 57 -12.66 -5.86 9.97
CA THR A 57 -13.11 -7.25 9.82
C THR A 57 -12.05 -8.29 10.24
N VAL A 58 -10.84 -7.84 10.57
CA VAL A 58 -9.66 -8.68 10.86
C VAL A 58 -9.43 -8.78 12.36
N LEU A 59 -9.23 -9.99 12.86
CA LEU A 59 -9.01 -10.30 14.27
C LEU A 59 -7.52 -10.57 14.55
N PRO A 60 -6.97 -10.11 15.69
CA PRO A 60 -5.58 -10.32 16.06
C PRO A 60 -5.39 -11.71 16.71
N LYS A 61 -5.51 -12.78 15.92
CA LYS A 61 -5.45 -14.18 16.43
C LYS A 61 -4.08 -14.82 16.35
N GLU A 62 -3.30 -14.40 15.36
CA GLU A 62 -1.99 -14.95 15.03
C GLU A 62 -0.94 -13.84 15.15
N GLU A 63 0.27 -14.23 15.57
CA GLU A 63 1.43 -13.35 15.67
C GLU A 63 2.43 -13.68 14.56
N HIS A 64 2.81 -12.67 13.79
CA HIS A 64 3.72 -12.77 12.66
C HIS A 64 4.91 -11.85 12.91
N LYS A 65 6.08 -12.44 13.19
CA LYS A 65 7.30 -11.68 13.46
C LYS A 65 7.94 -11.24 12.16
N ILE A 66 8.29 -9.97 12.09
CA ILE A 66 9.05 -9.40 10.98
C ILE A 66 10.35 -8.79 11.51
N THR A 67 11.43 -9.09 10.82
CA THR A 67 12.77 -8.55 11.07
C THR A 67 13.30 -7.95 9.79
N VAL A 68 13.77 -6.72 9.84
CA VAL A 68 14.27 -6.00 8.66
C VAL A 68 15.63 -5.40 8.93
N GLN A 69 16.39 -5.28 7.86
CA GLN A 69 17.67 -4.60 7.83
C GLN A 69 17.62 -3.47 6.80
N GLY A 70 18.48 -2.48 6.95
CA GLY A 70 18.63 -1.43 5.96
C GLY A 70 19.88 -0.58 6.16
N GLU A 71 20.27 0.17 5.15
CA GLU A 71 21.45 1.05 5.23
C GLU A 71 21.17 2.34 5.99
N ASP A 72 19.94 2.84 5.88
CA ASP A 72 19.45 4.01 6.60
C ASP A 72 17.98 3.83 7.03
N LEU A 73 17.42 4.85 7.67
CA LEU A 73 16.05 4.78 8.19
C LEU A 73 14.98 4.75 7.09
N THR A 74 15.25 5.34 5.92
CA THR A 74 14.35 5.31 4.77
C THR A 74 14.36 3.93 4.13
N ASP A 75 15.53 3.32 3.99
CA ASP A 75 15.67 1.95 3.51
C ASP A 75 15.00 0.97 4.46
N LEU A 76 15.22 1.12 5.77
CA LEU A 76 14.54 0.32 6.79
C LEU A 76 13.01 0.48 6.72
N TRP A 77 12.51 1.68 6.45
CA TRP A 77 11.08 1.95 6.27
C TRP A 77 10.49 1.24 5.04
N VAL A 78 11.18 1.30 3.91
CA VAL A 78 10.76 0.60 2.68
C VAL A 78 10.79 -0.91 2.88
N ASN A 79 11.86 -1.45 3.46
CA ASN A 79 12.00 -2.89 3.73
C ASN A 79 10.96 -3.36 4.75
N PHE A 80 10.68 -2.58 5.79
CA PHE A 80 9.63 -2.88 6.77
C PHE A 80 8.26 -3.04 6.12
N LEU A 81 7.85 -2.09 5.28
CA LEU A 81 6.58 -2.16 4.59
C LEU A 81 6.56 -3.26 3.51
N ARG A 82 7.71 -3.57 2.91
CA ARG A 82 7.85 -4.68 1.96
C ARG A 82 7.65 -6.03 2.65
N GLU A 83 8.24 -6.26 3.82
CA GLU A 83 8.00 -7.47 4.61
C GLU A 83 6.54 -7.56 5.06
N ALA A 84 5.96 -6.44 5.54
CA ALA A 84 4.55 -6.39 5.90
C ALA A 84 3.64 -6.71 4.70
N LEU A 85 3.96 -6.24 3.49
CA LEU A 85 3.23 -6.56 2.26
C LEU A 85 3.45 -8.01 1.82
N SER A 86 4.65 -8.56 2.06
CA SER A 86 5.00 -9.96 1.76
C SER A 86 4.10 -10.95 2.49
N LEU A 87 3.80 -10.69 3.78
CA LEU A 87 2.84 -11.48 4.56
C LEU A 87 1.48 -11.60 3.85
N PHE A 88 1.00 -10.51 3.23
CA PHE A 88 -0.24 -10.53 2.48
C PHE A 88 -0.13 -11.31 1.16
N HIS A 89 0.93 -11.08 0.38
CA HIS A 89 1.05 -11.70 -0.95
C HIS A 89 1.41 -13.17 -0.91
N ILE A 90 2.38 -13.53 -0.07
CA ILE A 90 2.95 -14.87 0.00
C ILE A 90 2.16 -15.74 0.98
N GLU A 91 1.99 -15.26 2.21
CA GLU A 91 1.38 -16.05 3.29
C GLU A 91 -0.13 -15.90 3.37
N LYS A 92 -0.71 -14.98 2.58
CA LYS A 92 -2.14 -14.65 2.62
C LYS A 92 -2.60 -14.23 4.01
N VAL A 93 -1.76 -13.50 4.74
CA VAL A 93 -2.07 -12.98 6.08
C VAL A 93 -2.56 -11.53 5.98
N VAL A 94 -3.60 -11.19 6.74
CA VAL A 94 -4.05 -9.81 6.94
C VAL A 94 -3.87 -9.41 8.40
N CYS A 95 -3.37 -8.20 8.63
CA CYS A 95 -3.06 -7.72 9.98
C CYS A 95 -3.92 -6.51 10.36
N CYS A 96 -4.33 -6.47 11.63
CA CYS A 96 -5.08 -5.36 12.21
C CYS A 96 -4.35 -4.61 13.32
N ASN A 97 -3.24 -5.16 13.81
CA ASN A 97 -2.40 -4.47 14.78
C ASN A 97 -0.91 -4.77 14.52
N CYS A 98 -0.06 -3.90 15.05
CA CYS A 98 1.39 -4.02 14.98
C CYS A 98 2.01 -3.54 16.30
N TYR A 99 2.97 -4.32 16.81
CA TYR A 99 3.84 -3.93 17.90
C TYR A 99 5.28 -3.84 17.39
N VAL A 100 5.88 -2.66 17.47
CA VAL A 100 7.26 -2.43 17.02
C VAL A 100 8.19 -2.49 18.22
N ALA A 101 8.94 -3.59 18.34
CA ALA A 101 9.82 -3.84 19.46
C ALA A 101 11.03 -2.90 19.44
N VAL A 102 11.70 -2.78 18.28
CA VAL A 102 12.86 -1.90 18.13
C VAL A 102 12.97 -1.40 16.70
N ILE A 103 13.32 -0.13 16.54
CA ILE A 103 13.84 0.46 15.31
C ILE A 103 15.13 1.18 15.67
N ASN A 104 16.24 0.75 15.09
CA ASN A 104 17.56 1.37 15.28
C ASN A 104 18.25 1.55 13.92
N THR A 105 19.49 2.06 13.94
CA THR A 105 20.29 2.22 12.73
C THR A 105 20.61 0.85 12.13
N GLY A 106 19.88 0.51 11.07
CA GLY A 106 20.09 -0.66 10.23
C GLY A 106 19.42 -1.96 10.67
N TYR A 107 18.63 -1.94 11.75
CA TYR A 107 17.81 -3.08 12.15
C TYR A 107 16.44 -2.65 12.70
N GLY A 108 15.42 -3.42 12.38
CA GLY A 108 14.06 -3.27 12.89
C GLY A 108 13.40 -4.60 13.19
N GLU A 109 12.62 -4.64 14.27
CA GLU A 109 11.86 -5.83 14.67
C GLU A 109 10.45 -5.42 15.11
N ALA A 110 9.47 -6.15 14.59
CA ALA A 110 8.08 -5.96 14.96
C ALA A 110 7.29 -7.28 14.94
N ILE A 111 6.15 -7.26 15.61
CA ILE A 111 5.15 -8.32 15.62
C ILE A 111 3.88 -7.76 14.99
N MET A 112 3.45 -8.40 13.92
CA MET A 112 2.19 -8.12 13.24
C MET A 112 1.12 -9.05 13.81
N TYR A 113 -0.04 -8.52 14.15
CA TYR A 113 -1.15 -9.30 14.69
C TYR A 113 -2.28 -9.36 13.67
N GLY A 114 -2.73 -10.56 13.35
CA GLY A 114 -3.68 -10.77 12.27
C GLY A 114 -4.22 -12.18 12.21
N GLU A 115 -4.67 -12.56 11.03
CA GLU A 115 -5.11 -13.92 10.70
C GLU A 115 -5.01 -14.18 9.20
N THR A 116 -5.15 -15.44 8.81
CA THR A 116 -5.23 -15.82 7.40
C THR A 116 -6.42 -15.14 6.70
N LEU A 117 -6.20 -14.67 5.48
CA LEU A 117 -7.18 -14.00 4.63
C LEU A 117 -8.33 -14.94 4.27
N ASP A 118 -9.51 -14.65 4.83
CA ASP A 118 -10.79 -15.26 4.42
C ASP A 118 -11.56 -14.32 3.48
N LEU A 119 -11.65 -14.68 2.20
CA LEU A 119 -12.34 -13.87 1.18
C LEU A 119 -13.88 -13.79 1.38
N ASN A 120 -14.47 -14.62 2.25
CA ASN A 120 -15.89 -14.51 2.56
C ASN A 120 -16.18 -13.45 3.62
N ARG A 121 -15.19 -13.14 4.47
CA ARG A 121 -15.32 -12.18 5.57
C ARG A 121 -14.58 -10.87 5.29
N HIS A 122 -13.38 -10.96 4.74
CA HIS A 122 -12.52 -9.82 4.50
C HIS A 122 -12.78 -9.20 3.13
N ARG A 123 -13.04 -7.89 3.14
CA ARG A 123 -13.24 -7.12 1.91
C ARG A 123 -11.93 -6.48 1.47
N LEU A 124 -11.36 -6.94 0.37
CA LEU A 124 -10.22 -6.29 -0.28
C LEU A 124 -10.64 -4.93 -0.82
N LYS A 125 -9.84 -3.90 -0.55
CA LYS A 125 -10.08 -2.53 -0.99
C LYS A 125 -9.22 -2.19 -2.21
N GLN A 126 -7.91 -2.45 -2.12
CA GLN A 126 -6.96 -2.16 -3.17
C GLN A 126 -5.90 -3.25 -3.29
N GLU A 127 -5.48 -3.51 -4.52
CA GLU A 127 -4.31 -4.32 -4.80
C GLU A 127 -3.07 -3.43 -4.80
N ILE A 128 -2.08 -3.77 -3.97
CA ILE A 128 -0.76 -3.14 -3.94
C ILE A 128 0.25 -4.20 -4.35
N LYS A 129 1.00 -3.98 -5.42
CA LYS A 129 1.99 -4.94 -5.95
C LYS A 129 3.32 -4.82 -5.25
N ALA A 130 3.80 -3.60 -5.02
CA ALA A 130 5.12 -3.38 -4.46
C ALA A 130 5.24 -2.07 -3.66
N VAL A 131 6.17 -2.08 -2.71
CA VAL A 131 6.64 -0.89 -2.01
C VAL A 131 7.88 -0.34 -2.72
N THR A 132 7.81 0.91 -3.17
CA THR A 132 8.88 1.54 -3.95
C THR A 132 9.69 2.52 -3.11
N TYR A 133 10.93 2.76 -3.54
CA TYR A 133 11.74 3.86 -3.00
C TYR A 133 11.34 5.22 -3.57
N HIS A 134 10.40 5.27 -4.52
CA HIS A 134 10.01 6.52 -5.17
C HIS A 134 9.39 7.47 -4.13
N GLN A 135 10.05 8.61 -3.92
CA GLN A 135 9.66 9.62 -2.91
C GLN A 135 9.53 9.09 -1.48
N ALA A 136 10.13 7.94 -1.17
CA ALA A 136 10.15 7.41 0.18
C ALA A 136 11.09 8.24 1.06
N TYR A 137 10.67 8.55 2.28
CA TYR A 137 11.55 9.17 3.28
C TYR A 137 11.04 8.93 4.69
N VAL A 138 11.96 8.95 5.65
CA VAL A 138 11.65 9.15 7.07
C VAL A 138 12.40 10.37 7.58
N LYS A 139 11.68 11.28 8.26
CA LYS A 139 12.24 12.52 8.80
C LYS A 139 11.76 12.74 10.23
N LYS A 140 12.71 13.13 11.10
CA LYS A 140 12.42 13.64 12.44
C LYS A 140 12.18 15.14 12.36
N THR A 141 11.05 15.60 12.89
CA THR A 141 10.78 17.03 13.13
C THR A 141 11.19 17.41 14.56
N SER A 142 10.94 18.64 14.99
CA SER A 142 11.19 19.05 16.37
C SER A 142 10.35 18.29 17.39
N THR A 143 9.14 17.84 17.02
CA THR A 143 8.16 17.26 17.96
C THR A 143 7.60 15.89 17.56
N TYR A 144 7.71 15.49 16.30
CA TYR A 144 7.18 14.21 15.79
C TYR A 144 8.00 13.64 14.63
N TRP A 145 7.69 12.43 14.21
CA TRP A 145 8.26 11.75 13.04
C TRP A 145 7.29 11.74 11.88
N VAL A 146 7.83 11.83 10.66
CA VAL A 146 7.07 11.76 9.41
C VAL A 146 7.70 10.73 8.49
N GLY A 147 6.87 9.84 7.96
CA GLY A 147 7.23 8.85 6.95
C GLY A 147 6.38 9.03 5.71
N GLN A 148 6.95 8.81 4.54
CA GLN A 148 6.23 8.75 3.28
C GLN A 148 6.71 7.56 2.46
N VAL A 149 5.81 6.94 1.71
CA VAL A 149 6.14 5.95 0.69
C VAL A 149 5.10 5.94 -0.41
N ILE A 150 5.53 5.56 -1.61
CA ILE A 150 4.66 5.32 -2.76
C ILE A 150 4.66 3.84 -3.11
N PHE A 151 3.47 3.32 -3.37
CA PHE A 151 3.18 1.95 -3.73
C PHE A 151 2.87 1.84 -5.23
N ASP A 152 3.36 0.77 -5.84
CA ASP A 152 2.95 0.30 -7.16
C ASP A 152 1.67 -0.53 -7.01
N VAL A 153 0.64 -0.23 -7.79
CA VAL A 153 -0.69 -0.87 -7.73
C VAL A 153 -1.05 -1.59 -9.02
#